data_AF-A0A7V8SYD4-F1
#
_entry.id   AF-A0A7V8SYD4-F1
#
_cell.length_a   1.000
_cell.length_b   1.000
_cell.length_c   1.000
_cell.angle_alpha   90.00
_cell.angle_beta   90.00
_cell.angle_gamma   90.00
#
_symmetry.space_group_name_H-M   'P 1'
#
loop_
_entity.id
_entity.type
_entity.pdbx_description
1 polymer ?
#
loop_
_entity_poly.entity_id
_entity_poly.type
_entity_poly.pdbx_seq_one_letter_code
_entity_poly.pdbx_strand_id
1 'polypeptide(L)'
;VQVNRWEDEVSKQVDQPVAVSLRHFEPSEIKRLIEQAMRDETGADFAFINQGGVRDILPRGQLLVRHIWNIMPFDNRVVFGKFKGRDLPPVVLGDQKVDPEREYTLAVSDFTAANQSADEQLRSSGLRFSGDGGLLRDVLVDWFRKKRVIE
;
A
#
# COMPACT_ATOMS: atom_id res chain seq x y z
N VAL A 1 -16.28 30.09 13.94
CA VAL A 1 -16.05 29.89 12.49
C VAL A 1 -16.25 28.40 12.21
N GLN A 2 -17.03 28.02 11.20
CA GLN A 2 -17.36 26.60 10.91
C GLN A 2 -16.11 25.71 10.73
N VAL A 3 -15.01 26.27 10.23
CA VAL A 3 -13.71 25.59 10.05
C VAL A 3 -13.21 24.91 11.33
N ASN A 4 -13.19 25.61 12.47
CA ASN A 4 -12.65 25.08 13.72
C ASN A 4 -13.40 23.83 14.22
N ARG A 5 -14.72 23.73 13.97
CA ARG A 5 -15.51 22.56 14.38
C ARG A 5 -15.19 21.33 13.51
N TRP A 6 -14.94 21.53 12.21
CA TRP A 6 -14.52 20.47 11.31
C TRP A 6 -13.10 20.00 11.62
N GLU A 7 -12.19 20.93 11.93
CA GLU A 7 -10.83 20.61 12.35
C GLU A 7 -10.81 19.79 13.65
N ASP A 8 -11.63 20.14 14.64
CA ASP A 8 -11.72 19.42 15.92
C ASP A 8 -12.30 17.99 15.77
N GLU A 9 -13.29 17.80 14.90
CA GLU A 9 -13.91 16.49 14.66
C GLU A 9 -12.99 15.57 13.84
N VAL A 10 -12.27 16.10 12.85
CA VAL A 10 -11.29 15.35 12.04
C VAL A 10 -10.05 15.00 12.88
N SER A 11 -9.53 15.94 13.68
CA SER A 11 -8.34 15.73 14.51
C SER A 11 -8.49 14.54 15.46
N LYS A 12 -9.68 14.34 16.05
CA LYS A 12 -9.96 13.18 16.93
C LYS A 12 -9.79 11.81 16.25
N GLN A 13 -9.99 11.75 14.93
CA GLN A 13 -9.84 10.51 14.17
C GLN A 13 -8.40 10.33 13.69
N VAL A 14 -7.74 11.41 13.28
CA VAL A 14 -6.40 11.34 12.68
C VAL A 14 -5.25 11.45 13.69
N ASP A 15 -5.52 11.87 14.93
CA ASP A 15 -4.52 11.97 16.02
C ASP A 15 -4.40 10.71 16.88
N GLN A 16 -4.97 9.62 16.41
CA GLN A 16 -4.83 8.33 17.07
C GLN A 16 -3.44 7.73 16.78
N PRO A 17 -2.70 7.29 17.81
CA PRO A 17 -1.48 6.51 17.65
C PRO A 17 -1.70 5.26 16.80
N VAL A 18 -0.78 4.98 15.87
CA VAL A 18 -0.79 3.73 15.08
C VAL A 18 0.46 2.88 15.34
N ALA A 19 1.64 3.47 15.47
CA ALA A 19 2.89 2.76 15.73
C ALA A 19 3.98 3.72 16.21
N VAL A 20 5.14 3.20 16.59
CA VAL A 20 6.37 4.00 16.79
C VAL A 20 7.36 3.66 15.69
N SER A 21 7.85 4.67 14.98
CA SER A 21 8.93 4.51 14.01
C SER A 21 10.28 4.69 14.69
N LEU A 22 11.21 3.75 14.51
CA LEU A 22 12.56 3.85 15.08
C LEU A 22 13.47 4.79 14.29
N ARG A 23 13.12 5.09 13.04
CA ARG A 23 13.89 5.92 12.12
C ARG A 23 13.00 6.73 11.16
N HIS A 24 13.63 7.52 10.31
CA HIS A 24 12.95 8.16 9.19
C HIS A 24 12.88 7.18 8.00
N PHE A 25 11.79 7.24 7.24
CA PHE A 25 11.64 6.50 5.99
C PHE A 25 11.41 7.46 4.83
N GLU A 26 12.18 7.25 3.76
CA GLU A 26 12.02 7.95 2.49
C GLU A 26 10.91 7.32 1.64
N PRO A 27 10.35 8.03 0.63
CA PRO A 27 9.22 7.54 -0.16
C PRO A 27 9.41 6.16 -0.80
N SER A 28 10.64 5.82 -1.21
CA SER A 28 10.94 4.49 -1.78
C SER A 28 10.92 3.37 -0.74
N GLU A 29 11.23 3.68 0.52
CA GLU A 29 11.17 2.74 1.63
C GLU A 29 9.73 2.57 2.10
N ILE A 30 8.97 3.67 2.14
CA ILE A 30 7.53 3.66 2.45
C ILE A 30 6.77 2.82 1.43
N LYS A 31 7.11 2.91 0.14
CA LYS A 31 6.55 2.01 -0.89
C LYS A 31 6.72 0.54 -0.49
N ARG A 32 7.92 0.14 -0.06
CA ARG A 32 8.20 -1.23 0.37
C ARG A 32 7.41 -1.61 1.63
N LEU A 33 7.24 -0.69 2.58
CA LEU A 33 6.39 -0.89 3.76
C LEU A 33 4.92 -1.10 3.37
N ILE A 34 4.41 -0.30 2.43
CA ILE A 34 3.02 -0.42 1.94
C ILE A 34 2.81 -1.76 1.25
N GLU A 35 3.73 -2.18 0.39
CA GLU A 35 3.67 -3.49 -0.27
C GLU A 35 3.75 -4.63 0.75
N GLN A 36 4.57 -4.49 1.80
CA GLN A 36 4.61 -5.45 2.89
C GLN A 36 3.29 -5.48 3.66
N ALA A 37 2.71 -4.33 3.97
CA ALA A 37 1.44 -4.23 4.67
C ALA A 37 0.31 -4.89 3.88
N MET A 38 0.25 -4.64 2.57
CA MET A 38 -0.69 -5.30 1.68
C MET A 38 -0.52 -6.82 1.72
N ARG A 39 0.70 -7.35 1.63
CA ARG A 39 0.94 -8.81 1.73
C ARG A 39 0.52 -9.37 3.09
N ASP A 40 0.95 -8.73 4.18
CA ASP A 40 0.70 -9.20 5.55
C ASP A 40 -0.80 -9.23 5.88
N GLU A 41 -1.54 -8.21 5.46
CA GLU A 41 -2.97 -8.08 5.80
C GLU A 41 -3.88 -8.91 4.89
N THR A 42 -3.47 -9.12 3.64
CA THR A 42 -4.32 -9.80 2.65
C THR A 42 -3.93 -11.25 2.40
N GLY A 43 -2.71 -11.65 2.78
CA GLY A 43 -2.15 -12.96 2.47
C GLY A 43 -1.74 -13.14 1.01
N ALA A 44 -1.69 -12.06 0.22
CA ALA A 44 -1.22 -12.12 -1.17
C ALA A 44 0.26 -12.51 -1.24
N ASP A 45 0.63 -13.34 -2.23
CA ASP A 45 2.02 -13.72 -2.47
C ASP A 45 2.86 -12.50 -2.88
N PHE A 46 2.28 -11.62 -3.71
CA PHE A 46 2.91 -10.40 -4.19
C PHE A 46 2.00 -9.19 -3.96
N ALA A 47 2.64 -8.03 -3.78
CA ALA A 47 1.94 -6.76 -3.78
C ALA A 47 2.75 -5.70 -4.53
N PHE A 48 2.06 -4.80 -5.22
CA PHE A 48 2.69 -3.68 -5.91
C PHE A 48 1.83 -2.42 -5.85
N ILE A 49 2.47 -1.30 -5.58
CA ILE A 49 1.91 0.04 -5.82
C ILE A 49 2.89 0.87 -6.64
N ASN A 50 2.42 1.90 -7.34
CA ASN A 50 3.34 2.82 -8.02
C ASN A 50 3.99 3.79 -7.03
N GLN A 51 5.23 4.21 -7.34
CA GLN A 51 5.98 5.13 -6.49
C GLN A 51 5.29 6.50 -6.32
N GLY A 52 4.64 7.00 -7.38
CA GLY A 52 3.94 8.30 -7.36
C GLY A 52 2.72 8.35 -6.43
N GLY A 53 2.24 7.18 -5.97
CA GLY A 53 1.18 7.08 -4.96
C GLY A 53 1.63 7.52 -3.57
N VAL A 54 2.94 7.42 -3.26
CA VAL A 54 3.51 7.84 -1.98
C VAL A 54 3.82 9.33 -2.02
N ARG A 55 3.23 10.11 -1.09
CA ARG A 55 3.19 11.59 -1.19
C ARG A 55 3.95 12.34 -0.12
N ASP A 56 4.40 11.66 0.93
CA ASP A 56 5.10 12.26 2.06
C ASP A 56 6.14 11.28 2.62
N ILE A 57 6.92 11.74 3.60
CA ILE A 57 7.84 10.94 4.40
C ILE A 57 7.14 10.32 5.62
N LEU A 58 7.81 9.39 6.28
CA LEU A 58 7.38 8.85 7.57
C LEU A 58 8.41 9.21 8.64
N PRO A 59 8.05 10.03 9.65
CA PRO A 59 9.00 10.53 10.63
C PRO A 59 9.42 9.47 11.64
N ARG A 60 10.59 9.66 12.27
CA ARG A 60 10.95 8.92 13.49
C ARG A 60 10.03 9.33 14.64
N GLY A 61 9.67 8.39 15.50
CA GLY A 61 8.88 8.62 16.72
C GLY A 61 7.44 8.16 16.62
N GLN A 62 6.56 8.76 17.41
CA GLN A 62 5.15 8.38 17.44
C GLN A 62 4.48 8.64 16.09
N LEU A 63 3.97 7.58 15.47
CA LEU A 63 3.16 7.66 14.27
C LEU A 63 1.68 7.77 14.63
N LEU A 64 0.97 8.64 13.91
CA LEU A 64 -0.45 8.88 14.03
C LEU A 64 -1.16 8.47 12.73
N VAL A 65 -2.46 8.27 12.81
CA VAL A 65 -3.31 8.03 11.61
C VAL A 65 -3.08 9.10 10.55
N ARG A 66 -2.92 10.39 10.92
CA ARG A 66 -2.60 11.48 9.98
C ARG A 66 -1.36 11.23 9.11
N HIS A 67 -0.34 10.55 9.62
CA HIS A 67 0.84 10.24 8.81
C HIS A 67 0.50 9.26 7.70
N ILE A 68 -0.40 8.31 7.95
CA ILE A 68 -0.89 7.37 6.93
C ILE A 68 -1.71 8.11 5.86
N TRP A 69 -2.55 9.06 6.26
CA TRP A 69 -3.26 9.94 5.32
C TRP A 69 -2.31 10.77 4.47
N ASN A 70 -1.24 11.30 5.05
CA ASN A 70 -0.29 12.12 4.30
C ASN A 70 0.50 11.30 3.27
N ILE A 71 0.98 10.10 3.64
CA ILE A 71 1.77 9.27 2.71
C ILE A 71 0.90 8.66 1.61
N MET A 72 -0.38 8.34 1.89
CA MET A 72 -1.33 7.75 0.94
C MET A 72 -2.68 8.50 0.99
N PRO A 73 -2.77 9.68 0.35
CA PRO A 73 -3.94 10.55 0.46
C PRO A 73 -5.11 10.12 -0.42
N PHE A 74 -4.90 9.22 -1.37
CA PHE A 74 -5.93 8.75 -2.30
C PHE A 74 -6.79 7.65 -1.68
N ASP A 75 -8.08 7.62 -1.99
CA ASP A 75 -9.02 6.57 -1.59
C ASP A 75 -8.89 5.30 -2.47
N ASN A 76 -7.65 4.92 -2.77
CA ASN A 76 -7.38 3.72 -3.56
C ASN A 76 -7.84 2.47 -2.80
N ARG A 77 -8.42 1.53 -3.53
CA ARG A 77 -8.75 0.20 -3.01
C ARG A 77 -7.64 -0.79 -3.33
N VAL A 78 -7.47 -1.78 -2.47
CA VAL A 78 -6.66 -2.96 -2.80
C VAL A 78 -7.51 -3.89 -3.66
N VAL A 79 -6.97 -4.36 -4.78
CA VAL A 79 -7.62 -5.34 -5.67
C VAL A 79 -6.70 -6.52 -5.94
N PHE A 80 -7.28 -7.69 -6.20
CA PHE A 80 -6.53 -8.95 -6.35
C PHE A 80 -6.75 -9.60 -7.70
N GLY A 81 -5.68 -10.21 -8.20
CA GLY A 81 -5.70 -11.15 -9.32
C GLY A 81 -4.86 -12.38 -9.02
N LYS A 82 -5.15 -13.47 -9.71
CA LYS A 82 -4.37 -14.71 -9.65
C LYS A 82 -3.73 -14.97 -10.99
N PHE A 83 -2.42 -15.23 -10.99
CA PHE A 83 -1.61 -15.34 -12.20
C PHE A 83 -0.61 -16.49 -12.07
N LYS A 84 -0.31 -17.15 -13.17
CA LYS A 84 0.85 -18.05 -13.24
C LYS A 84 2.13 -17.24 -13.05
N GLY A 85 3.17 -17.84 -12.46
CA GLY A 85 4.45 -17.16 -12.25
C GLY A 85 5.05 -16.56 -13.52
N ARG A 86 4.85 -17.21 -14.68
CA ARG A 86 5.28 -16.71 -16.00
C ARG A 86 4.54 -15.45 -16.49
N ASP A 87 3.36 -15.19 -15.95
CA ASP A 87 2.50 -14.05 -16.34
C ASP A 87 2.66 -12.86 -15.37
N LEU A 88 3.40 -13.04 -14.26
CA LEU A 88 3.67 -11.96 -13.31
C LEU A 88 4.61 -10.91 -13.92
N PRO A 89 4.30 -9.61 -13.78
CA PRO A 89 5.16 -8.57 -14.34
C PRO A 89 6.56 -8.56 -13.72
N PRO A 90 7.63 -8.32 -14.51
CA PRO A 90 8.99 -8.26 -13.98
C PRO A 90 9.18 -7.22 -12.85
N VAL A 91 8.46 -6.09 -12.93
CA VAL A 91 8.49 -5.05 -11.89
C VAL A 91 7.90 -5.49 -10.55
N VAL A 92 7.05 -6.53 -10.55
CA VAL A 92 6.49 -7.15 -9.35
C VAL A 92 7.46 -8.18 -8.78
N LEU A 93 8.10 -8.97 -9.65
CA LEU A 93 9.04 -10.02 -9.26
C LEU A 93 10.36 -9.46 -8.74
N GLY A 94 10.84 -8.35 -9.30
CA GLY A 94 12.20 -7.86 -9.05
C GLY A 94 13.21 -8.96 -9.36
N ASP A 95 14.09 -9.27 -8.39
CA ASP A 95 15.10 -10.32 -8.52
C ASP A 95 14.61 -11.72 -8.07
N GLN A 96 13.34 -11.84 -7.66
CA GLN A 96 12.80 -13.09 -7.12
C GLN A 96 12.56 -14.11 -8.25
N LYS A 97 13.09 -15.33 -8.08
CA LYS A 97 12.80 -16.46 -8.96
C LYS A 97 11.53 -17.18 -8.49
N VAL A 98 10.56 -17.30 -9.37
CA VAL A 98 9.27 -17.99 -9.11
C VAL A 98 9.13 -19.22 -10.00
N ASP A 99 8.30 -20.16 -9.59
CA ASP A 99 7.90 -21.28 -10.43
C ASP A 99 6.94 -20.74 -11.52
N PRO A 100 7.28 -20.86 -12.82
CA PRO A 100 6.45 -20.32 -13.89
C PRO A 100 5.05 -20.95 -13.94
N GLU A 101 4.88 -22.17 -13.43
CA GLU A 101 3.63 -22.92 -13.47
C GLU A 101 2.81 -22.85 -12.17
N ARG A 102 3.37 -22.29 -11.10
CA ARG A 102 2.60 -22.05 -9.88
C ARG A 102 1.70 -20.82 -10.07
N GLU A 103 0.49 -20.90 -9.52
CA GLU A 103 -0.41 -19.75 -9.40
C GLU A 103 -0.07 -18.94 -8.13
N TYR A 104 -0.03 -17.61 -8.29
CA TYR A 104 0.27 -16.64 -7.25
C TYR A 104 -0.81 -15.57 -7.21
N THR A 105 -1.10 -15.07 -6.01
CA THR A 105 -1.98 -13.93 -5.79
C THR A 105 -1.19 -12.63 -5.82
N LEU A 106 -1.61 -11.68 -6.65
CA LEU A 106 -1.05 -10.34 -6.72
C LEU A 106 -2.09 -9.31 -6.25
N ALA A 107 -1.73 -8.55 -5.21
CA ALA A 107 -2.48 -7.40 -4.72
C ALA A 107 -1.91 -6.10 -5.30
N VAL A 108 -2.78 -5.24 -5.84
CA VAL A 108 -2.38 -3.89 -6.32
C VAL A 108 -3.41 -2.86 -5.90
N SER A 109 -3.14 -1.57 -6.13
CA SER A 109 -4.20 -0.58 -6.08
C SER A 109 -5.12 -0.70 -7.31
N ASP A 110 -6.39 -0.36 -7.16
CA ASP A 110 -7.34 -0.19 -8.26
C ASP A 110 -6.82 0.78 -9.34
N PHE A 111 -6.17 1.87 -8.92
CA PHE A 111 -5.48 2.80 -9.82
C PHE A 111 -4.40 2.11 -10.66
N THR A 112 -3.54 1.30 -10.04
CA THR A 112 -2.51 0.53 -10.74
C THR A 112 -3.13 -0.49 -11.69
N ALA A 113 -4.19 -1.19 -11.28
CA ALA A 113 -4.88 -2.16 -12.13
C ALA A 113 -5.48 -1.51 -13.38
N ALA A 114 -6.09 -0.33 -13.24
CA ALA A 114 -6.67 0.44 -14.33
C ALA A 114 -5.61 0.98 -15.30
N ASN A 115 -4.41 1.29 -14.79
CA ASN A 115 -3.31 1.90 -15.56
C ASN A 115 -2.14 0.92 -15.82
N GLN A 116 -2.39 -0.38 -15.78
CA GLN A 116 -1.37 -1.44 -15.75
C GLN A 116 -0.28 -1.35 -16.83
N SER A 117 -0.59 -0.80 -18.00
CA SER A 117 0.35 -0.69 -19.13
C SER A 117 1.33 0.48 -19.03
N ALA A 118 1.10 1.45 -18.15
CA ALA A 118 1.95 2.63 -18.04
C ALA A 118 3.33 2.30 -17.44
N ASP A 119 4.35 3.08 -17.82
CA ASP A 119 5.76 2.86 -17.44
C ASP A 119 6.02 2.91 -15.93
N GLU A 120 5.19 3.65 -15.19
CA GLU A 120 5.27 3.77 -13.73
C GLU A 120 4.44 2.70 -12.99
N GLN A 121 3.74 1.83 -13.73
CA GLN A 121 2.82 0.83 -13.21
C GLN A 121 3.39 -0.58 -13.45
N LEU A 122 2.57 -1.53 -13.90
CA LEU A 122 2.95 -2.93 -14.08
C LEU A 122 3.73 -3.18 -15.38
N ARG A 123 3.70 -2.26 -16.36
CA ARG A 123 4.27 -2.45 -17.71
C ARG A 123 3.76 -3.74 -18.36
N SER A 124 2.51 -4.07 -18.08
CA SER A 124 1.82 -5.27 -18.56
C SER A 124 0.41 -4.91 -19.00
N SER A 125 -0.24 -5.79 -19.74
CA SER A 125 -1.61 -5.59 -20.22
C SER A 125 -2.40 -6.87 -20.13
N GLY A 126 -3.74 -6.74 -20.04
CA GLY A 126 -4.65 -7.88 -20.01
C GLY A 126 -4.74 -8.60 -18.66
N LEU A 127 -4.03 -8.14 -17.62
CA LEU A 127 -4.19 -8.65 -16.27
C LEU A 127 -5.56 -8.24 -15.74
N ARG A 128 -6.30 -9.23 -15.20
CA ARG A 128 -7.64 -9.02 -14.64
C ARG A 128 -7.58 -9.14 -13.13
N PHE A 129 -8.00 -8.09 -12.46
CA PHE A 129 -8.15 -8.03 -11.01
C PHE A 129 -9.65 -8.06 -10.70
N SER A 130 -10.11 -9.07 -9.97
CA SER A 130 -11.52 -9.32 -9.68
C SER A 130 -11.84 -9.41 -8.18
N GLY A 131 -10.81 -9.54 -7.33
CA GLY A 131 -10.98 -9.48 -5.88
C GLY A 131 -10.91 -8.03 -5.37
N ASP A 132 -11.58 -7.77 -4.25
CA ASP A 132 -11.56 -6.49 -3.52
C ASP A 132 -11.03 -6.74 -2.10
N GLY A 133 -10.04 -5.95 -1.70
CA GLY A 133 -9.38 -5.99 -0.39
C GLY A 133 -9.75 -4.81 0.50
N GLY A 134 -10.69 -3.96 0.08
CA GLY A 134 -11.08 -2.77 0.83
C GLY A 134 -10.17 -1.57 0.57
N LEU A 135 -10.31 -0.55 1.41
CA LEU A 135 -9.51 0.66 1.30
C LEU A 135 -8.06 0.37 1.68
N LEU A 136 -7.13 0.78 0.82
CA LEU A 136 -5.70 0.63 1.10
C LEU A 136 -5.31 1.36 2.39
N ARG A 137 -5.95 2.49 2.69
CA ARG A 137 -5.70 3.23 3.93
C ARG A 137 -6.03 2.40 5.17
N ASP A 138 -7.15 1.69 5.17
CA ASP A 138 -7.57 0.88 6.32
C ASP A 138 -6.60 -0.28 6.52
N VAL A 139 -6.21 -0.95 5.42
CA VAL A 139 -5.16 -1.97 5.41
C VAL A 139 -3.87 -1.46 6.06
N LEU A 140 -3.43 -0.25 5.70
CA LEU A 140 -2.24 0.36 6.30
C LEU A 140 -2.45 0.64 7.79
N VAL A 141 -3.54 1.31 8.17
CA VAL A 141 -3.81 1.65 9.58
C VAL A 141 -3.80 0.40 10.46
N ASP A 142 -4.45 -0.68 10.02
CA ASP A 142 -4.50 -1.94 10.75
C ASP A 142 -3.12 -2.60 10.84
N TRP A 143 -2.36 -2.60 9.75
CA TRP A 143 -1.01 -3.16 9.74
C TRP A 143 -0.06 -2.41 10.70
N PHE A 144 -0.03 -1.07 10.65
CA PHE A 144 0.80 -0.27 11.55
C PHE A 144 0.42 -0.53 13.02
N ARG A 145 -0.89 -0.58 13.34
CA ARG A 145 -1.40 -0.92 14.68
C ARG A 145 -0.95 -2.30 15.16
N LYS A 146 -0.95 -3.30 14.27
CA LYS A 146 -0.49 -4.66 14.58
C LYS A 146 1.01 -4.73 14.78
N LYS A 147 1.79 -4.06 13.92
CA LYS A 147 3.26 -4.04 14.02
C LYS A 147 3.75 -3.34 15.29
N ARG A 148 3.05 -2.28 15.73
CA ARG A 148 3.38 -1.41 16.89
C ARG A 148 4.71 -0.65 16.78
N VAL A 149 5.73 -1.24 16.17
CA VAL A 149 7.06 -0.68 15.94
C VAL A 149 7.46 -0.90 14.48
N ILE A 150 8.04 0.13 13.85
CA ILE A 150 8.48 0.11 12.45
C ILE A 150 9.98 0.43 12.41
N GLU A 151 10.76 -0.42 11.72
CA GLU A 151 12.23 -0.39 11.67
C GLU A 151 12.80 -0.50 10.26
#